data_AF-A0A9W9YPH7-F1
#
_entry.id   AF-A0A9W9YPH7-F1
#
_cell.length_a   1.000
_cell.length_b   1.000
_cell.length_c   1.000
_cell.angle_alpha   90.00
_cell.angle_beta   90.00
_cell.angle_gamma   90.00
#
_symmetry.space_group_name_H-M   'P 1'
#
loop_
_entity.id
_entity.type
_entity.pdbx_description
1 polymer ?
#
loop_
_entity_poly.entity_id
_entity_poly.type
_entity_poly.pdbx_seq_one_letter_code
_entity_poly.pdbx_strand_id
1 'polypeptide(L)'
;MPRDDRGNDVSVHMVSLESSSSEYHDVVERFQQSLDSKHNIVSVERIQNPFLYQVYQLRKQKMERDGRARNNERQLFYGTNPDNITTINTQGFDRSFSGSAH
;
A
#
# COMPACT_ATOMS: atom_id res chain seq x y z
N MET A 1 0.20 17.70 -7.30
CA MET A 1 -0.67 16.55 -6.98
C MET A 1 -0.58 15.56 -8.13
N PRO A 2 -0.77 14.25 -7.91
CA PRO A 2 -0.81 13.31 -9.03
C PRO A 2 -1.95 13.68 -9.97
N ARG A 3 -1.76 13.47 -11.27
CA ARG A 3 -2.76 13.75 -12.29
C ARG A 3 -3.15 12.46 -12.99
N ASP A 4 -4.40 12.35 -13.41
CA ASP A 4 -4.86 11.28 -14.30
C ASP A 4 -4.36 11.49 -15.74
N ASP A 5 -4.64 10.53 -16.62
CA ASP A 5 -4.28 10.59 -18.05
C ASP A 5 -4.95 11.75 -18.81
N ARG A 6 -5.92 12.42 -18.18
CA ARG A 6 -6.65 13.57 -18.71
C ARG A 6 -6.12 14.89 -18.13
N GLY A 7 -5.12 14.84 -17.25
CA GLY A 7 -4.51 15.99 -16.61
C GLY A 7 -5.28 16.54 -15.40
N ASN A 8 -6.34 15.86 -14.94
CA ASN A 8 -7.09 16.26 -13.75
C ASN A 8 -6.31 15.89 -12.49
N ASP A 9 -6.36 16.74 -11.48
CA ASP A 9 -5.77 16.42 -10.18
C ASP A 9 -6.56 15.29 -9.51
N VAL A 10 -5.85 14.24 -9.10
CA VAL A 10 -6.40 13.10 -8.35
C VAL A 10 -5.73 12.98 -6.99
N SER A 11 -6.45 12.44 -6.01
CA SER A 11 -5.93 12.21 -4.66
C SER A 11 -4.96 11.01 -4.61
N VAL A 12 -5.17 10.04 -5.50
CA VAL A 12 -4.36 8.82 -5.62
C VAL A 12 -4.21 8.44 -7.09
N HIS A 13 -3.04 7.96 -7.46
CA HIS A 13 -2.78 7.37 -8.77
C HIS A 13 -2.28 5.93 -8.58
N MET A 14 -2.91 4.98 -9.27
CA MET A 14 -2.48 3.58 -9.28
C MET A 14 -1.64 3.33 -10.52
N VAL A 15 -0.41 2.87 -10.32
CA VAL A 15 0.51 2.59 -11.41
C VAL A 15 0.67 1.08 -11.53
N SER A 16 0.18 0.50 -12.63
CA SER A 16 0.47 -0.90 -12.94
C SER A 16 1.97 -1.09 -13.09
N LEU A 17 2.52 -2.04 -12.35
CA LEU A 17 3.92 -2.40 -12.46
C LEU A 17 4.11 -3.43 -13.57
N GLU A 18 5.09 -3.18 -14.44
CA GLU A 18 5.49 -4.15 -15.46
C GLU A 18 6.05 -5.40 -14.79
N SER A 19 5.65 -6.57 -15.28
CA SER A 19 6.09 -7.85 -14.71
C SER A 19 7.60 -8.09 -14.84
N SER A 20 8.27 -7.35 -15.72
CA SER A 20 9.73 -7.38 -15.88
C SER A 20 10.47 -6.43 -14.93
N SER A 21 9.76 -5.56 -14.20
CA SER A 21 10.38 -4.58 -13.31
C SER A 21 10.92 -5.24 -12.03
N SER A 22 12.00 -4.67 -11.47
CA SER A 22 12.54 -5.15 -10.20
C SER A 22 11.53 -4.98 -9.06
N GLU A 23 10.79 -3.88 -9.05
CA GLU A 23 9.78 -3.60 -8.03
C GLU A 23 8.65 -4.65 -8.03
N TYR A 24 8.19 -5.06 -9.22
CA TYR A 24 7.22 -6.15 -9.34
C TYR A 24 7.76 -7.44 -8.73
N HIS A 25 8.99 -7.84 -9.10
CA HIS A 25 9.61 -9.06 -8.59
C HIS A 25 9.78 -9.03 -7.07
N ASP A 26 10.25 -7.92 -6.50
CA ASP A 26 10.46 -7.76 -5.06
C ASP A 26 9.15 -7.91 -4.27
N VAL A 27 8.05 -7.35 -4.77
CA VAL A 27 6.74 -7.45 -4.12
C VAL A 27 6.20 -8.88 -4.22
N VAL A 28 6.25 -9.49 -5.40
CA VAL A 28 5.76 -10.85 -5.63
C VAL A 28 6.54 -11.87 -4.81
N GLU A 29 7.87 -11.73 -4.74
CA GLU A 29 8.71 -12.62 -3.95
C GLU A 29 8.33 -12.56 -2.47
N ARG A 30 8.22 -11.36 -1.87
CA ARG A 30 7.80 -11.21 -0.47
C ARG A 30 6.44 -11.82 -0.19
N PHE A 31 5.50 -11.66 -1.12
CA PHE A 31 4.16 -12.23 -0.98
C PHE A 31 4.21 -13.76 -1.01
N GLN A 32 4.87 -14.34 -2.01
CA GLN A 32 4.97 -15.79 -2.17
C GLN A 32 5.77 -16.46 -1.06
N GLN A 33 6.81 -15.81 -0.52
CA GLN A 33 7.60 -16.33 0.60
C GLN A 33 6.78 -16.56 1.87
N SER A 34 5.66 -15.85 2.05
CA SER A 34 4.78 -15.99 3.21
C SER A 34 3.63 -16.99 3.05
N LEU A 35 3.54 -17.69 1.92
CA LEU A 35 2.43 -18.60 1.58
C LEU A 35 2.91 -20.04 1.41
N ASP A 36 2.07 -21.00 1.81
CA ASP A 36 2.37 -22.44 1.68
C ASP A 36 2.37 -22.93 0.22
N SER A 37 1.81 -22.12 -0.70
CA SER A 37 1.74 -22.45 -2.12
C SER A 37 1.81 -21.21 -3.00
N LYS A 38 2.27 -21.41 -4.24
CA LYS A 38 2.35 -20.34 -5.24
C LYS A 38 0.94 -20.01 -5.74
N HIS A 39 0.59 -18.74 -5.63
CA HIS A 39 -0.65 -18.20 -6.17
C HIS A 39 -0.38 -17.49 -7.50
N ASN A 40 -1.34 -17.54 -8.41
CA ASN A 40 -1.27 -16.79 -9.67
C ASN A 40 -1.50 -15.29 -9.40
N ILE A 41 -0.52 -14.47 -9.75
CA ILE A 41 -0.60 -13.01 -9.60
C ILE A 41 -1.16 -12.43 -10.91
N VAL A 42 -2.30 -11.75 -10.83
CA VAL A 42 -2.95 -11.14 -12.00
C VAL A 42 -2.30 -9.81 -12.35
N SER A 43 -2.02 -8.97 -11.36
CA SER A 43 -1.36 -7.68 -11.51
C SER A 43 -0.76 -7.23 -10.18
N VAL A 44 0.15 -6.25 -10.25
CA VAL A 44 0.63 -5.50 -9.09
C VAL A 44 0.52 -4.02 -9.42
N GLU A 45 -0.12 -3.25 -8.55
CA GLU A 45 -0.31 -1.82 -8.72
C GLU A 45 0.34 -1.07 -7.57
N ARG A 46 1.19 -0.08 -7.89
CA ARG A 46 1.77 0.83 -6.91
C ARG A 46 0.81 1.98 -6.62
N ILE A 47 0.47 2.14 -5.36
CA ILE A 47 -0.38 3.23 -4.87
C ILE A 47 0.47 4.48 -4.68
N GLN A 48 0.16 5.56 -5.40
CA GLN A 48 0.78 6.87 -5.24
C GLN A 48 -0.22 7.87 -4.67
N ASN A 49 -0.27 7.97 -3.34
CA ASN A 49 -1.07 8.95 -2.60
C ASN A 49 -0.13 9.86 -1.77
N PRO A 50 0.28 11.04 -2.30
CA PRO A 50 1.26 11.90 -1.63
C PRO A 50 0.81 12.41 -0.26
N PHE A 51 -0.50 12.64 -0.09
CA PHE A 51 -1.04 13.12 1.19
C PHE A 51 -0.88 12.06 2.27
N LEU A 52 -1.34 10.83 2.02
CA LEU A 52 -1.18 9.73 2.98
C LEU A 52 0.29 9.39 3.22
N TYR A 53 1.12 9.43 2.18
CA TYR A 53 2.56 9.22 2.31
C TYR A 53 3.21 10.28 3.21
N GLN A 54 2.86 11.56 3.07
CA GLN A 54 3.38 12.62 3.93
C GLN A 54 2.95 12.43 5.39
N VAL A 55 1.68 12.10 5.63
CA VAL A 55 1.16 11.81 6.98
C VAL A 55 1.90 10.61 7.59
N TYR A 56 2.13 9.55 6.80
CA TYR A 56 2.90 8.38 7.20
C TYR A 56 4.33 8.74 7.63
N GLN A 57 5.06 9.48 6.79
CA GLN A 57 6.46 9.87 7.08
C GLN A 57 6.57 10.73 8.34
N LEU A 58 5.65 11.68 8.55
CA LEU A 58 5.63 12.48 9.78
C LEU A 58 5.42 11.63 11.04
N ARG A 59 4.54 10.63 10.97
CA ARG A 59 4.32 9.69 12.09
C ARG A 59 5.54 8.79 12.33
N LYS A 60 6.17 8.29 11.26
CA LYS A 60 7.40 7.51 11.34
C LYS A 60 8.51 8.28 12.07
N GLN A 61 8.78 9.52 11.63
CA GLN A 61 9.78 10.40 12.27
C GLN A 61 9.47 10.69 13.74
N LYS A 62 8.19 10.84 14.10
CA LYS A 62 7.78 11.00 15.50
C LYS A 62 8.12 9.75 16.33
N MET A 63 7.75 8.57 15.84
CA MET A 63 8.02 7.30 16.56
C MET A 63 9.51 7.01 16.71
N GLU A 64 10.31 7.35 15.70
CA GLU A 64 11.78 7.22 15.74
C GLU A 64 12.39 8.13 16.80
N ARG A 65 11.90 9.37 16.95
CA ARG A 65 12.35 10.30 18.00
C ARG A 65 11.91 9.89 19.40
N ASP A 66 10.73 9.30 19.55
CA ASP A 66 10.18 8.89 20.84
C ASP A 66 10.91 7.66 21.46
N GLY A 67 11.89 7.08 20.74
CA GLY A 67 12.85 6.11 21.29
C GLY A 67 12.25 4.75 21.69
N ARG A 68 11.01 4.46 21.32
CA ARG A 68 10.26 3.28 21.82
C ARG A 68 10.71 1.95 21.20
N ALA A 69 11.31 1.95 20.00
CA ALA A 69 11.98 0.79 19.40
C ALA A 69 12.96 1.21 18.28
N ARG A 70 13.95 0.34 17.98
CA ARG A 70 14.93 0.55 16.90
C ARG A 70 14.38 0.27 15.49
N ASN A 71 13.27 -0.46 15.36
CA ASN A 71 12.69 -0.88 14.08
C ASN A 71 11.15 -0.68 14.10
N ASN A 72 10.70 0.57 13.95
CA ASN A 72 9.27 0.93 14.04
C ASN A 72 8.46 0.65 12.77
N GLU A 73 9.12 0.19 11.70
CA GLU A 73 8.50 -0.07 10.39
C GLU A 73 8.64 -1.54 10.03
N ARG A 74 7.54 -2.11 9.54
CA ARG A 74 7.48 -3.47 9.00
C ARG A 74 6.62 -3.46 7.74
N GLN A 75 7.01 -4.25 6.76
CA GLN A 75 6.18 -4.55 5.60
C GLN A 75 5.29 -5.73 5.95
N LEU A 76 3.98 -5.56 5.82
CA LEU A 76 2.95 -6.54 6.15
C LEU A 76 1.91 -6.60 5.03
N PHE A 77 1.17 -7.69 4.95
CA PHE A 77 0.06 -7.86 4.00
C PHE A 77 -1.30 -7.62 4.67
N TYR A 78 -2.23 -7.05 3.91
CA TYR A 78 -3.61 -6.81 4.35
C TYR A 78 -4.58 -7.26 3.25
N GLY A 79 -5.29 -8.37 3.50
CA GLY A 79 -6.37 -8.83 2.62
C GLY A 79 -7.67 -8.07 2.91
N THR A 80 -8.44 -7.74 1.86
CA THR A 80 -9.70 -7.01 1.99
C THR A 80 -10.69 -7.36 0.87
N ASN A 81 -11.96 -7.02 1.07
CA ASN A 81 -13.00 -7.12 0.04
C ASN A 81 -12.78 -6.04 -1.05
N PRO A 82 -13.01 -6.36 -2.34
CA PRO A 82 -12.94 -5.39 -3.45
C PRO A 82 -13.64 -4.04 -3.20
N ASP A 83 -14.76 -4.05 -2.48
CA ASP A 83 -15.56 -2.85 -2.18
C ASP A 83 -14.78 -1.82 -1.34
N ASN A 84 -13.74 -2.25 -0.62
CA ASN A 84 -12.92 -1.38 0.23
C ASN A 84 -11.74 -0.75 -0.52
N ILE A 85 -11.39 -1.23 -1.71
CA ILE A 85 -10.15 -0.85 -2.41
C ILE A 85 -10.09 0.67 -2.65
N THR A 86 -11.16 1.26 -3.20
CA THR A 86 -11.20 2.70 -3.49
C THR A 86 -11.03 3.53 -2.23
N THR A 87 -11.70 3.16 -1.13
CA THR A 87 -11.62 3.86 0.14
C THR A 87 -10.21 3.75 0.75
N ILE A 88 -9.62 2.56 0.77
CA ILE A 88 -8.25 2.35 1.30
C ILE A 88 -7.23 3.16 0.49
N ASN A 89 -7.32 3.15 -0.84
CA ASN A 89 -6.36 3.87 -1.69
C ASN A 89 -6.45 5.40 -1.53
N THR A 90 -7.64 5.92 -1.29
CA THR A 90 -7.88 7.37 -1.17
C THR A 90 -7.70 7.90 0.26
N GLN A 91 -8.13 7.14 1.28
CA GLN A 91 -8.25 7.59 2.67
C GLN A 91 -7.34 6.81 3.65
N GLY A 92 -6.75 5.71 3.21
CA GLY A 92 -5.92 4.84 4.05
C GLY A 92 -6.76 3.87 4.89
N PHE A 93 -6.11 3.24 5.88
CA PHE A 93 -6.77 2.30 6.77
C PHE A 93 -7.51 3.01 7.89
N ASP A 94 -8.78 2.67 8.09
CA ASP A 94 -9.56 3.12 9.22
C ASP A 94 -10.08 1.92 10.03
N ARG A 95 -9.85 2.00 11.36
CA ARG A 95 -10.24 0.97 12.34
C ARG A 95 -11.75 0.91 12.52
N SER A 96 -12.51 1.94 12.13
CA SER A 96 -13.97 1.89 12.14
C SER A 96 -14.53 0.83 11.17
N PHE A 97 -13.76 0.45 10.14
CA PHE A 97 -14.12 -0.59 9.17
C PHE A 97 -13.60 -1.99 9.53
N SER A 98 -12.92 -2.16 10.67
CA SER A 98 -12.42 -3.47 11.09
C SER A 98 -13.57 -4.36 11.57
N GLY A 99 -14.22 -5.04 10.62
CA GLY A 99 -15.35 -5.93 10.87
C GLY A 99 -16.05 -6.42 9.61
N SER A 100 -15.86 -5.76 8.47
CA SER A 100 -16.39 -6.21 7.17
C SER A 100 -15.38 -7.06 6.38
N ALA A 101 -14.32 -7.53 7.03
CA ALA A 101 -13.36 -8.45 6.43
C ALA A 101 -13.95 -9.87 6.54
N HIS A 102 -14.73 -10.26 5.53
CA HIS A 102 -14.81 -11.59 4.92
C HIS A 102 -15.86 -11.59 3.80
#